data_AF-A0A916D7M4-F1
#
_entry.id   AF-A0A916D7M4-F1
#
_cell.length_a   1.000
_cell.length_b   1.000
_cell.length_c   1.000
_cell.angle_alpha   90.00
_cell.angle_beta   90.00
_cell.angle_gamma   90.00
#
_symmetry.space_group_name_H-M   'P 1'
#
loop_
_entity.id
_entity.type
_entity.pdbx_description
1 polymer ?
#
loop_
_entity_poly.entity_id
_entity_poly.type
_entity_poly.pdbx_seq_one_letter_code
_entity_poly.pdbx_strand_id
1 'polypeptide(L)'
;MTTKSSNTVWHHATITRTAREKLHKHRSVILWFTGLSGSGKSTLAHAVEDYLHHQGVSTFVLDGDNVRHGLCSDLGFSDKDRVENIRRVGEIAKLMTEAGIITLTAFISPFKSDRNTARNLVPHGDFLEIYCDCSLDVCEQRDVKGLYKKARAGRIPYFTGIDSPYEAPEN
;
A
#
# COMPACT_ATOMS: atom_id res chain seq x y z
N MET A 1 21.57 4.13 5.72
CA MET A 1 21.27 5.14 6.75
C MET A 1 20.81 6.40 6.03
N THR A 2 19.51 6.66 5.98
CA THR A 2 18.97 7.90 5.41
C THR A 2 19.27 9.04 6.38
N THR A 3 19.98 10.04 5.89
CA THR A 3 20.27 11.30 6.59
C THR A 3 18.95 11.95 6.99
N LYS A 4 18.59 11.88 8.28
CA LYS A 4 17.51 12.70 8.84
C LYS A 4 17.90 14.17 8.61
N SER A 5 16.95 14.98 8.15
CA SER A 5 17.14 16.42 7.95
C SER A 5 17.80 17.02 9.20
N SER A 6 18.97 17.66 9.03
CA SER A 6 19.82 18.10 10.13
C SER A 6 19.21 19.24 10.95
N ASN A 7 18.12 19.85 10.46
CA ASN A 7 17.52 21.06 11.02
C ASN A 7 16.03 20.86 11.38
N THR A 8 15.59 19.64 11.68
CA THR A 8 14.19 19.38 12.06
C THR A 8 14.07 18.91 13.51
N VAL A 9 13.17 19.53 14.25
CA VAL A 9 12.77 19.11 15.61
C VAL A 9 11.42 18.41 15.51
N TRP A 10 11.27 17.26 16.19
CA TRP A 10 9.99 16.57 16.26
C TRP A 10 9.04 17.30 17.21
N HIS A 11 7.89 17.73 16.72
CA HIS A 11 6.86 18.34 17.55
C HIS A 11 5.92 17.27 18.12
N HIS A 12 5.80 17.21 19.44
CA HIS A 12 4.84 16.34 20.10
C HIS A 12 3.44 16.94 20.02
N ALA A 13 2.53 16.21 19.38
CA ALA A 13 1.13 16.64 19.28
C ALA A 13 0.45 16.57 20.65
N THR A 14 -0.34 17.59 20.99
CA THR A 14 -1.17 17.60 22.21
C THR A 14 -2.23 16.49 22.18
N ILE A 15 -2.75 16.17 20.99
CA ILE A 15 -3.70 15.07 20.78
C ILE A 15 -2.93 13.86 20.26
N THR A 16 -2.94 12.78 21.04
CA THR A 16 -2.24 11.52 20.73
C THR A 16 -3.10 10.60 19.86
N ARG A 17 -2.47 9.61 19.22
CA ARG A 17 -3.19 8.52 18.53
C ARG A 17 -4.21 7.86 19.46
N THR A 18 -3.84 7.52 20.69
CA THR A 18 -4.75 6.91 21.68
C THR A 18 -5.99 7.77 21.95
N ALA A 19 -5.84 9.10 22.00
CA ALA A 19 -6.98 10.00 22.16
C ALA A 19 -7.91 9.98 20.93
N ARG A 20 -7.34 9.92 19.72
CA ARG A 20 -8.11 9.79 18.47
C ARG A 20 -8.80 8.43 18.36
N GLU A 21 -8.13 7.34 18.70
CA GLU A 21 -8.71 5.99 18.74
C GLU A 21 -9.87 5.91 19.75
N LYS A 22 -9.74 6.56 20.91
CA LYS A 22 -10.84 6.67 21.88
C LYS A 22 -12.02 7.46 21.33
N LEU A 23 -11.77 8.54 20.59
CA LEU A 23 -12.81 9.33 19.92
C LEU A 23 -13.52 8.51 18.83
N HIS A 24 -12.77 7.81 17.99
CA HIS A 24 -13.31 7.00 16.90
C HIS A 24 -13.91 5.67 17.38
N LYS A 25 -13.65 5.26 18.63
CA LYS A 25 -14.11 3.98 19.21
C LYS A 25 -13.56 2.75 18.49
N HIS A 26 -12.44 2.89 17.80
CA HIS A 26 -11.70 1.78 17.19
C HIS A 26 -10.20 2.09 17.19
N ARG A 27 -9.37 1.06 17.06
CA ARG A 27 -7.94 1.21 16.82
C ARG A 27 -7.69 1.56 15.36
N SER A 28 -6.63 2.32 15.09
CA SER A 28 -6.11 2.48 13.74
C SER A 28 -5.06 1.43 13.45
N VAL A 29 -5.11 0.87 12.24
CA VAL A 29 -4.16 -0.11 11.71
C VAL A 29 -4.00 0.09 10.21
N ILE A 30 -2.95 -0.50 9.65
CA ILE A 30 -2.71 -0.56 8.21
C ILE A 30 -3.10 -1.94 7.71
N LEU A 31 -4.04 -2.01 6.77
CA LEU A 31 -4.36 -3.19 5.98
C LEU A 31 -3.58 -3.10 4.67
N TRP A 32 -2.48 -3.84 4.56
CA TRP A 32 -1.56 -3.76 3.43
C TRP A 32 -1.82 -4.89 2.43
N PHE A 33 -2.58 -4.61 1.38
CA PHE A 33 -2.85 -5.59 0.33
C PHE A 33 -1.68 -5.63 -0.66
N THR A 34 -1.14 -6.83 -0.89
CA THR A 34 -0.06 -7.10 -1.84
C THR A 34 -0.45 -8.24 -2.78
N GLY A 35 0.05 -8.23 -4.02
CA GLY A 35 -0.31 -9.23 -5.04
C GLY A 35 -0.10 -8.73 -6.46
N LEU A 36 -0.15 -9.65 -7.42
CA LEU A 36 -0.01 -9.36 -8.86
C LEU A 36 -1.08 -8.39 -9.38
N SER A 37 -0.80 -7.71 -10.49
CA SER A 37 -1.84 -6.91 -11.18
C SER A 37 -3.05 -7.81 -11.50
N GLY A 38 -4.29 -7.35 -11.30
CA GLY A 38 -5.47 -8.19 -11.53
C GLY A 38 -5.76 -9.26 -10.46
N SER A 39 -4.97 -9.35 -9.37
CA SER A 39 -5.23 -10.30 -8.28
C SER A 39 -6.47 -9.97 -7.43
N GLY A 40 -7.00 -8.75 -7.53
CA GLY A 40 -8.22 -8.32 -6.82
C GLY A 40 -8.00 -7.36 -5.65
N LYS A 41 -6.77 -6.86 -5.43
CA LYS A 41 -6.42 -5.94 -4.32
C LYS A 41 -7.39 -4.76 -4.16
N SER A 42 -7.57 -3.94 -5.19
CA SER A 42 -8.43 -2.74 -5.11
C SER A 42 -9.90 -3.12 -4.87
N THR A 43 -10.37 -4.20 -5.49
CA THR A 43 -11.73 -4.72 -5.27
C THR A 43 -11.94 -5.12 -3.81
N LEU A 44 -10.99 -5.87 -3.23
CA LEU A 44 -11.07 -6.29 -1.84
C LEU A 44 -10.92 -5.11 -0.87
N ALA A 45 -9.98 -4.21 -1.12
CA ALA A 45 -9.75 -3.02 -0.29
C ALA A 45 -11.02 -2.15 -0.23
N HIS A 46 -11.65 -1.86 -1.37
CA HIS A 46 -12.90 -1.07 -1.38
C HIS A 46 -14.10 -1.81 -0.79
N ALA A 47 -14.18 -3.14 -0.95
CA ALA A 47 -15.24 -3.93 -0.31
C ALA A 47 -15.11 -3.93 1.23
N VAL A 48 -13.88 -4.04 1.74
CA VAL A 48 -13.60 -3.93 3.18
C VAL A 48 -13.85 -2.52 3.68
N GLU A 49 -13.44 -1.49 2.94
CA GLU A 49 -13.71 -0.09 3.25
C GLU A 49 -15.22 0.18 3.37
N ASP A 50 -16.01 -0.28 2.39
CA ASP A 50 -17.47 -0.13 2.37
C ASP A 50 -18.12 -0.82 3.57
N TYR A 51 -17.74 -2.06 3.86
CA TYR A 51 -18.25 -2.79 5.03
C TYR A 51 -17.94 -2.05 6.33
N LEU A 52 -16.69 -1.63 6.53
CA LEU A 52 -16.26 -0.93 7.76
C LEU A 52 -16.92 0.44 7.90
N HIS A 53 -17.10 1.17 6.80
CA HIS A 53 -17.78 2.46 6.81
C HIS A 53 -19.22 2.34 7.32
N HIS A 54 -19.95 1.31 6.88
CA HIS A 54 -21.30 1.01 7.37
C HIS A 54 -21.34 0.59 8.85
N GLN A 55 -20.20 0.22 9.45
CA GLN A 55 -20.06 -0.03 10.89
C GLN A 55 -19.62 1.22 11.68
N GLY A 56 -19.53 2.39 11.04
CA GLY A 56 -19.11 3.64 11.67
C GLY A 56 -17.60 3.72 11.92
N VAL A 57 -16.80 2.93 11.21
CA VAL A 57 -15.33 2.93 11.31
C VAL A 57 -14.74 3.92 10.32
N SER A 58 -13.80 4.75 10.79
CA SER A 58 -13.07 5.69 9.93
C SER A 58 -11.99 4.97 9.13
N THR A 59 -12.17 4.93 7.80
CA THR A 59 -11.30 4.23 6.85
C THR A 59 -10.81 5.16 5.74
N PHE A 60 -9.74 4.75 5.05
CA PHE A 60 -9.33 5.38 3.78
C PHE A 60 -8.48 4.42 2.95
N VAL A 61 -8.80 4.29 1.65
CA VAL A 61 -8.02 3.51 0.69
C VAL A 61 -6.94 4.37 -0.02
N LEU A 62 -5.68 3.95 0.13
CA LEU A 62 -4.56 4.37 -0.70
C LEU A 62 -4.41 3.38 -1.86
N ASP A 63 -4.96 3.73 -3.03
CA ASP A 63 -4.80 2.93 -4.26
C ASP A 63 -3.59 3.39 -5.08
N GLY A 64 -2.90 2.42 -5.69
CA GLY A 64 -1.69 2.68 -6.46
C GLY A 64 -1.88 3.61 -7.66
N ASP A 65 -3.02 3.55 -8.34
CA ASP A 65 -3.30 4.45 -9.45
C ASP A 65 -3.58 5.88 -8.94
N ASN A 66 -4.40 6.01 -7.89
CA ASN A 66 -4.76 7.31 -7.31
C ASN A 66 -3.55 8.06 -6.76
N VAL A 67 -2.67 7.36 -6.01
CA VAL A 67 -1.47 7.96 -5.44
C VAL A 67 -0.50 8.40 -6.53
N ARG A 68 -0.44 7.69 -7.67
CA ARG A 68 0.38 8.04 -8.83
C ARG A 68 -0.16 9.23 -9.64
N HIS A 69 -1.42 9.63 -9.46
CA HIS A 69 -1.93 10.88 -10.03
C HIS A 69 -1.55 12.13 -9.21
N GLY A 70 -1.10 11.97 -7.96
CA GLY A 70 -0.77 13.08 -7.06
C GLY A 70 0.59 12.92 -6.40
N LEU A 71 0.62 12.39 -5.17
CA LEU A 71 1.83 12.26 -4.35
C LEU A 71 3.04 11.64 -5.06
N CYS A 72 2.78 10.66 -5.93
CA CYS A 72 3.80 9.90 -6.65
C CYS A 72 3.77 10.17 -8.16
N SER A 73 3.27 11.33 -8.60
CA SER A 73 3.18 11.66 -10.04
C SER A 73 4.53 11.84 -10.73
N ASP A 74 5.59 12.07 -9.95
CA ASP A 74 6.98 12.17 -10.41
C ASP A 74 7.66 10.80 -10.61
N LEU A 75 7.02 9.70 -10.17
CA LEU A 75 7.63 8.37 -10.15
C LEU A 75 7.19 7.50 -11.33
N GLY A 76 8.17 6.92 -12.03
CA GLY A 76 7.95 5.90 -13.05
C GLY A 76 7.67 4.50 -12.49
N PHE A 77 8.02 3.49 -13.27
CA PHE A 77 7.84 2.06 -12.94
C PHE A 77 9.16 1.28 -12.86
N SER A 78 10.29 1.98 -12.85
CA SER A 78 11.59 1.37 -12.57
C SER A 78 11.62 0.81 -11.14
N ASP A 79 12.54 -0.12 -10.85
CA ASP A 79 12.68 -0.68 -9.50
C ASP A 79 12.94 0.40 -8.45
N LYS A 80 13.78 1.39 -8.76
CA LYS A 80 14.04 2.54 -7.89
C LYS A 80 12.78 3.36 -7.61
N ASP A 81 11.98 3.63 -8.64
CA ASP A 81 10.73 4.39 -8.48
C ASP A 81 9.69 3.58 -7.71
N ARG A 82 9.67 2.25 -7.86
CA ARG A 82 8.80 1.35 -7.09
C ARG A 82 9.17 1.37 -5.62
N VAL A 83 10.46 1.28 -5.30
CA VAL A 83 10.97 1.38 -3.91
C VAL A 83 10.56 2.72 -3.30
N GLU A 84 10.78 3.83 -4.00
CA GLU A 84 10.40 5.17 -3.51
C GLU A 84 8.88 5.32 -3.36
N ASN A 85 8.10 4.78 -4.30
CA ASN A 85 6.64 4.80 -4.23
C ASN A 85 6.15 4.07 -2.97
N ILE A 86 6.65 2.86 -2.69
CA ILE A 86 6.28 2.11 -1.49
C ILE A 86 6.76 2.82 -0.22
N ARG A 87 7.95 3.43 -0.23
CA ARG A 87 8.44 4.24 0.90
C ARG A 87 7.50 5.41 1.22
N ARG A 88 7.08 6.19 0.22
CA ARG A 88 6.14 7.31 0.39
C ARG A 88 4.78 6.85 0.92
N VAL A 89 4.24 5.76 0.36
CA VAL A 89 2.98 5.17 0.79
C VAL A 89 3.05 4.68 2.23
N GLY A 90 4.15 4.02 2.62
CA GLY A 90 4.38 3.58 4.00
C GLY A 90 4.35 4.74 5.00
N GLU A 91 5.01 5.85 4.68
CA GLU A 91 5.01 7.05 5.55
C GLU A 91 3.62 7.70 5.64
N ILE A 92 2.85 7.77 4.55
CA ILE A 92 1.48 8.27 4.61
C ILE A 92 0.59 7.33 5.43
N ALA A 93 0.67 6.02 5.20
CA ALA A 93 -0.12 5.04 5.95
C ALA A 93 0.16 5.13 7.45
N LYS A 94 1.42 5.37 7.84
CA LYS A 94 1.80 5.67 9.22
C LYS A 94 1.12 6.96 9.73
N LEU A 95 1.18 8.07 8.98
CA LEU A 95 0.55 9.33 9.39
C LEU A 95 -0.97 9.19 9.56
N MET A 96 -1.64 8.44 8.68
CA MET A 96 -3.08 8.15 8.78
C MET A 96 -3.41 7.28 9.99
N THR A 97 -2.52 6.32 10.31
CA THR A 97 -2.63 5.53 11.54
C THR A 97 -2.51 6.42 12.78
N GLU A 98 -1.56 7.36 12.80
CA GLU A 98 -1.44 8.37 13.87
C GLU A 98 -2.67 9.28 13.97
N ALA A 99 -3.37 9.52 12.85
CA ALA A 99 -4.64 10.23 12.79
C ALA A 99 -5.85 9.40 13.27
N GLY A 100 -5.67 8.14 13.67
CA GLY A 100 -6.74 7.27 14.16
C GLY A 100 -7.58 6.64 13.06
N ILE A 101 -7.10 6.61 11.81
CA ILE A 101 -7.83 6.06 10.65
C ILE A 101 -7.31 4.65 10.33
N ILE A 102 -8.20 3.70 10.00
CA ILE A 102 -7.79 2.42 9.42
C ILE A 102 -7.42 2.65 7.96
N THR A 103 -6.15 2.46 7.61
CA THR A 103 -5.64 2.74 6.27
C THR A 103 -5.53 1.45 5.48
N LEU A 104 -6.19 1.39 4.32
CA LEU A 104 -6.12 0.25 3.42
C LEU A 104 -5.21 0.61 2.25
N THR A 105 -4.23 -0.22 1.91
CA THR A 105 -3.33 0.05 0.78
C THR A 105 -3.48 -1.01 -0.29
N ALA A 106 -3.68 -0.61 -1.56
CA ALA A 106 -3.89 -1.54 -2.68
C ALA A 106 -2.74 -1.42 -3.69
N PHE A 107 -1.54 -1.87 -3.31
CA PHE A 107 -0.34 -1.78 -4.14
C PHE A 107 0.17 -3.15 -4.56
N ILE A 108 0.88 -3.24 -5.69
CA ILE A 108 1.57 -4.49 -6.02
C ILE A 108 2.65 -4.78 -4.96
N SER A 109 3.41 -3.76 -4.55
CA SER A 109 4.51 -3.87 -3.55
C SER A 109 5.35 -5.13 -3.73
N PRO A 110 6.00 -5.31 -4.90
CA PRO A 110 6.55 -6.60 -5.32
C PRO A 110 7.72 -7.07 -4.47
N PHE A 111 8.47 -6.15 -3.85
CA PHE A 111 9.68 -6.47 -3.09
C PHE A 111 9.36 -6.63 -1.60
N LYS A 112 9.76 -7.78 -1.04
CA LYS A 112 9.61 -8.11 0.39
C LYS A 112 10.37 -7.12 1.27
N SER A 113 11.54 -6.65 0.83
CA SER A 113 12.33 -5.61 1.53
C SER A 113 11.54 -4.34 1.79
N ASP A 114 10.75 -3.91 0.81
CA ASP A 114 10.00 -2.65 0.87
C ASP A 114 8.78 -2.79 1.76
N ARG A 115 8.08 -3.93 1.66
CA ARG A 115 6.97 -4.26 2.57
C ARG A 115 7.45 -4.35 4.02
N ASN A 116 8.61 -4.95 4.26
CA ASN A 116 9.22 -4.99 5.58
C ASN A 116 9.62 -3.60 6.08
N THR A 117 10.13 -2.74 5.20
CA THR A 117 10.44 -1.35 5.55
C THR A 117 9.17 -0.61 5.97
N ALA A 118 8.08 -0.73 5.21
CA ALA A 118 6.78 -0.14 5.57
C ALA A 118 6.23 -0.71 6.89
N ARG A 119 6.31 -2.03 7.10
CA ARG A 119 5.93 -2.70 8.35
C ARG A 119 6.68 -2.15 9.56
N ASN A 120 7.97 -1.89 9.42
CA ASN A 120 8.84 -1.39 10.49
C ASN A 120 8.64 0.11 10.81
N LEU A 121 7.79 0.83 10.05
CA LEU A 121 7.46 2.23 10.33
C LEU A 121 6.46 2.39 11.48
N VAL A 122 5.73 1.33 11.84
CA VAL A 122 4.66 1.33 12.84
C VAL A 122 4.90 0.27 13.93
N PRO A 123 4.27 0.39 15.11
CA PRO A 123 4.36 -0.62 16.17
C PRO A 123 3.94 -2.02 15.69
N HIS A 124 4.52 -3.05 16.33
CA HIS A 124 4.16 -4.43 16.05
C HIS A 124 2.66 -4.67 16.26
N GLY A 125 2.01 -5.28 15.26
CA GLY A 125 0.56 -5.54 15.25
C GLY A 125 -0.29 -4.46 14.58
N ASP A 126 0.26 -3.29 14.26
CA ASP A 126 -0.47 -2.23 13.54
C ASP A 126 -0.37 -2.36 12.01
N PHE A 127 0.44 -3.30 11.51
CA PHE A 127 0.60 -3.59 10.09
C PHE A 127 0.14 -5.02 9.79
N LEU A 128 -0.99 -5.13 9.11
CA LEU A 128 -1.62 -6.39 8.70
C LEU A 128 -1.38 -6.57 7.20
N GLU A 129 -0.43 -7.44 6.84
CA GLU A 129 -0.14 -7.76 5.44
C GLU A 129 -1.14 -8.80 4.94
N ILE A 130 -1.77 -8.49 3.81
CA ILE A 130 -2.83 -9.31 3.20
C ILE A 130 -2.35 -9.70 1.81
N TYR A 131 -2.01 -10.97 1.65
CA TYR A 131 -1.63 -11.51 0.35
C TYR A 131 -2.88 -11.83 -0.48
N CYS A 132 -3.11 -11.05 -1.54
CA CYS A 132 -4.08 -11.41 -2.58
C CYS A 132 -3.45 -12.43 -3.52
N ASP A 133 -3.40 -13.68 -3.05
CA ASP A 133 -2.83 -14.81 -3.80
C ASP A 133 -3.72 -15.18 -5.00
N CYS A 134 -3.16 -15.01 -6.19
CA CYS A 134 -3.80 -15.33 -7.44
C CYS A 134 -2.70 -15.67 -8.44
N SER A 135 -2.84 -16.80 -9.14
CA SER A 135 -1.86 -17.21 -10.13
C SER A 135 -1.72 -16.19 -11.25
N LEU A 136 -0.53 -16.13 -11.85
CA LEU A 136 -0.25 -15.25 -12.98
C LEU A 136 -1.22 -15.53 -14.14
N ASP A 137 -1.49 -16.81 -14.45
CA ASP A 137 -2.39 -17.20 -15.54
C ASP A 137 -3.81 -16.65 -15.34
N VAL A 138 -4.34 -16.68 -14.12
CA VAL A 138 -5.67 -16.12 -13.81
C VAL A 138 -5.64 -14.60 -13.88
N CYS A 139 -4.56 -13.96 -13.42
CA CYS A 139 -4.38 -12.52 -13.55
C CYS A 139 -4.32 -12.08 -15.01
N GLU A 140 -3.60 -12.83 -15.86
CA GLU A 140 -3.51 -12.64 -17.31
C GLU A 140 -4.84 -12.90 -18.03
N GLN A 141 -5.60 -13.90 -17.58
CA GLN A 141 -6.94 -14.14 -18.11
C GLN A 141 -7.89 -12.98 -17.81
N ARG A 142 -7.82 -12.42 -16.59
CA ARG A 142 -8.65 -11.27 -16.18
C ARG A 142 -8.31 -10.01 -16.95
N ASP A 143 -7.01 -9.70 -17.07
CA ASP A 143 -6.42 -8.52 -17.74
C ASP A 143 -7.33 -7.27 -17.79
N VAL A 144 -7.87 -6.88 -16.63
CA VAL A 144 -8.96 -5.89 -16.51
C VAL A 144 -8.62 -4.55 -17.18
N LYS A 145 -7.33 -4.20 -17.19
CA LYS A 145 -6.80 -2.94 -17.72
C LYS A 145 -6.07 -3.11 -19.07
N GLY A 146 -6.05 -4.32 -19.63
CA GLY A 146 -5.30 -4.62 -20.86
C GLY A 146 -3.78 -4.50 -20.72
N LEU A 147 -3.25 -4.57 -19.49
CA LEU A 147 -1.85 -4.33 -19.17
C LEU A 147 -1.00 -5.57 -19.47
N TYR A 148 -1.51 -6.77 -19.20
CA TYR A 148 -0.77 -8.01 -19.47
C TYR A 148 -0.55 -8.20 -20.98
N LYS A 149 -1.59 -7.98 -21.80
CA LYS A 149 -1.44 -8.00 -23.27
C LYS A 149 -0.39 -7.01 -23.77
N LYS A 150 -0.37 -5.79 -23.21
CA LYS A 150 0.62 -4.76 -23.58
C LYS A 150 2.04 -5.14 -23.14
N ALA A 151 2.19 -5.72 -21.95
CA ALA A 151 3.48 -6.20 -21.44
C ALA A 151 4.02 -7.37 -22.29
N ARG A 152 3.18 -8.37 -22.59
CA ARG A 152 3.53 -9.49 -23.49
C ARG A 152 3.93 -9.02 -24.90
N ALA A 153 3.36 -7.92 -25.37
CA ALA A 153 3.72 -7.29 -26.63
C ALA A 153 4.95 -6.36 -26.55
N GLY A 154 5.65 -6.30 -25.42
CA GLY A 154 6.85 -5.46 -25.21
C GLY A 154 6.57 -3.96 -25.12
N ARG A 155 5.31 -3.53 -24.95
CA ARG A 155 4.92 -2.12 -24.93
C ARG A 155 4.96 -1.49 -23.54
N ILE A 156 5.02 -2.32 -22.50
CA ILE A 156 5.17 -1.89 -21.10
C ILE A 156 6.37 -2.65 -20.54
N PRO A 157 7.52 -2.00 -20.37
CA PRO A 157 8.68 -2.62 -19.73
C PRO A 157 8.48 -2.68 -18.20
N TYR A 158 9.21 -3.57 -17.54
CA TYR A 158 9.26 -3.73 -16.09
C TYR A 158 7.90 -4.08 -15.47
N PHE A 159 7.11 -4.89 -16.16
CA PHE A 159 5.82 -5.36 -15.69
C PHE A 159 5.95 -6.54 -14.73
N THR A 160 5.42 -6.35 -13.52
CA THR A 160 5.51 -7.35 -12.45
C THR A 160 4.83 -8.66 -12.82
N GLY A 161 5.55 -9.77 -12.69
CA GLY A 161 5.12 -11.12 -13.06
C GLY A 161 5.46 -11.51 -14.51
N ILE A 162 5.97 -10.59 -15.33
CA ILE A 162 6.37 -10.87 -16.72
C ILE A 162 7.88 -10.70 -16.88
N ASP A 163 8.37 -9.47 -16.72
CA ASP A 163 9.78 -9.07 -16.88
C ASP A 163 10.33 -8.36 -15.62
N SER A 164 9.55 -8.30 -14.54
CA SER A 164 9.96 -7.86 -13.20
C SER A 164 9.42 -8.84 -12.14
N PRO A 165 10.19 -9.17 -11.09
CA PRO A 165 9.80 -10.20 -10.12
C PRO A 165 8.67 -9.75 -9.18
N TYR A 166 7.97 -10.73 -8.60
CA TYR A 166 7.07 -10.56 -7.47
C TYR A 166 7.50 -11.52 -6.36
N GLU A 167 7.89 -10.98 -5.20
CA GLU A 167 8.30 -11.75 -4.03
C GLU A 167 7.09 -11.94 -3.12
N ALA A 168 6.45 -13.10 -3.21
CA ALA A 168 5.26 -13.40 -2.42
C ALA A 168 5.53 -13.34 -0.90
N PRO A 169 4.55 -12.92 -0.07
CA PRO A 169 4.63 -13.09 1.39
C PRO A 169 4.80 -14.56 1.77
N GLU A 170 5.59 -14.82 2.81
CA GLU A 170 5.93 -16.20 3.24
C GLU A 170 5.01 -16.76 4.33
N ASN A 171 4.18 -15.93 4.97
CA ASN A 171 3.24 -16.32 6.03
C ASN A 171 1.97 -15.47 5.97
#